data_AF-A0A948B055-F1
#
_entry.id   AF-A0A948B055-F1
#
_cell.length_a   1.000
_cell.length_b   1.000
_cell.length_c   1.000
_cell.angle_alpha   90.00
_cell.angle_beta   90.00
_cell.angle_gamma   90.00
#
_symmetry.space_group_name_H-M   'P 1'
#
loop_
_entity.id
_entity.type
_entity.pdbx_description
1 polymer ?
#
loop_
_entity_poly.entity_id
_entity_poly.type
_entity_poly.pdbx_seq_one_letter_code
_entity_poly.pdbx_strand_id
1 'polypeptide(L)' 'MPRGKNTNVYLVCQEAVSKDKKCGMQNYKTRINKKTITGKLEHKKFCAKCNKSTLHASGSEIKHSS' A
#
# COMPACT_ATOMS: atom_id res chain seq x y z
N MET A 1 -16.60 -0.88 -24.51
CA MET A 1 -15.20 -0.92 -24.03
C MET A 1 -15.18 -1.20 -22.53
N PRO A 2 -14.51 -2.26 -22.03
CA PRO A 2 -14.47 -2.54 -20.60
C PRO A 2 -13.61 -1.49 -19.89
N ARG A 3 -14.26 -0.53 -19.22
CA ARG A 3 -13.58 0.45 -18.35
C ARG A 3 -12.88 -0.33 -17.23
N GLY A 4 -11.55 -0.35 -17.24
CA GLY A 4 -10.75 -1.04 -16.24
C GLY A 4 -11.20 -0.65 -14.84
N LYS A 5 -11.52 -1.62 -13.98
CA LYS A 5 -12.01 -1.35 -12.62
C LYS A 5 -10.83 -0.96 -11.74
N ASN A 6 -10.38 0.30 -11.84
CA ASN A 6 -9.36 0.85 -10.95
C ASN A 6 -9.92 0.85 -9.53
N THR A 7 -9.17 0.32 -8.57
CA THR A 7 -9.53 0.39 -7.15
C THR A 7 -8.53 1.25 -6.41
N ASN A 8 -9.05 2.08 -5.52
CA ASN A 8 -8.22 2.82 -4.59
C ASN A 8 -7.74 1.86 -3.49
N VAL A 9 -6.43 1.70 -3.37
CA VAL A 9 -5.80 1.02 -2.25
C VAL A 9 -5.04 2.02 -1.40
N TYR A 10 -5.02 1.76 -0.10
CA TYR A 10 -4.29 2.58 0.85
C TYR A 10 -2.98 1.89 1.20
N LEU A 11 -1.88 2.63 1.14
CA LEU A 11 -0.56 2.14 1.50
C LEU A 11 -0.24 2.54 2.93
N VAL A 12 -0.03 1.52 3.74
CA VAL A 12 0.28 1.60 5.16
C VAL A 12 1.78 1.44 5.34
N CYS A 13 2.40 2.32 6.11
CA CYS A 13 3.79 2.20 6.51
C CYS A 13 3.98 0.93 7.35
N GLN A 14 4.74 -0.03 6.81
CA GLN A 14 5.07 -1.29 7.45
C GLN A 14 6.32 -1.22 8.34
N GLU A 15 6.96 -0.05 8.42
CA GLU A 15 8.16 0.13 9.24
C GLU A 15 7.84 -0.04 10.73
N ALA A 16 8.70 -0.78 11.44
CA ALA A 16 8.72 -0.79 12.89
C ALA A 16 9.28 0.55 13.42
N VAL A 17 8.46 1.30 14.16
CA VAL A 17 8.86 2.52 14.88
C VAL A 17 9.51 2.14 16.22
N SER A 18 9.21 0.94 16.74
CA SER A 18 9.84 0.36 17.94
C SER A 18 9.90 -1.16 17.79
N LYS A 19 10.71 -1.83 18.63
CA LYS A 19 10.94 -3.28 18.59
C LYS A 19 9.65 -4.13 18.55
N ASP A 20 8.53 -3.57 19.01
CA ASP A 20 7.20 -4.22 19.02
C ASP A 20 6.10 -3.42 18.29
N LYS A 21 6.39 -2.21 17.77
CA LYS A 21 5.35 -1.29 17.28
C LYS A 21 5.57 -0.89 15.83
N LYS A 22 4.63 -1.26 14.96
CA LYS A 22 4.58 -0.81 13.57
C LYS A 22 4.03 0.62 13.49
N CYS A 23 4.53 1.39 12.53
CA CYS A 23 4.11 2.78 12.34
C CYS A 23 2.60 2.89 12.09
N GLY A 24 2.09 2.05 11.19
CA GLY A 24 0.67 2.02 10.85
C GLY A 24 0.17 3.28 10.13
N MET A 25 1.06 4.20 9.74
CA MET A 25 0.70 5.42 9.01
C MET A 25 0.13 5.07 7.63
N GLN A 26 -1.16 5.30 7.44
CA GLN A 26 -1.85 5.11 6.17
C GLN A 26 -1.90 6.43 5.39
N ASN A 27 -0.74 6.88 4.91
CA ASN A 27 -0.59 8.24 4.37
C ASN A 27 -0.86 8.35 2.87
N TYR A 28 -0.95 7.23 2.15
CA TYR A 28 -0.98 7.25 0.70
C TYR A 28 -2.13 6.44 0.13
N LYS A 29 -2.82 7.04 -0.84
CA LYS A 29 -3.86 6.40 -1.62
C LYS A 29 -3.37 6.28 -3.06
N THR A 30 -3.41 5.08 -3.61
CA THR A 30 -3.05 4.85 -5.01
C THR A 30 -4.14 4.08 -5.73
N ARG A 31 -4.28 4.38 -7.03
CA ARG A 31 -5.23 3.71 -7.91
C ARG A 31 -4.49 2.56 -8.57
N ILE A 32 -4.91 1.34 -8.27
CA ILE A 32 -4.36 0.14 -8.88
C ILE A 32 -5.42 -0.51 -9.73
N ASN A 33 -5.01 -1.03 -10.88
CA ASN A 33 -5.90 -1.80 -11.72
C ASN A 33 -5.88 -3.26 -11.21
N LYS A 34 -6.99 -3.69 -10.61
CA LYS A 34 -7.15 -5.06 -10.08
C LYS A 34 -6.95 -6.15 -11.13
N LYS A 35 -7.04 -5.78 -12.42
CA LYS A 35 -6.84 -6.69 -13.55
C LYS A 35 -5.36 -7.00 -13.85
N THR A 36 -4.49 -6.03 -13.62
CA THR A 36 -3.07 -6.13 -14.00
C THR A 36 -2.14 -6.31 -12.82
N ILE A 37 -2.57 -5.88 -11.62
CA ILE A 37 -1.78 -5.99 -10.40
C ILE A 37 -2.42 -7.03 -9.48
N THR A 38 -1.71 -8.12 -9.24
CA THR A 38 -2.07 -9.20 -8.33
C THR A 38 -1.08 -9.24 -7.17
N GLY A 39 -1.58 -9.36 -5.94
CA GLY A 39 -0.74 -9.46 -4.73
C GLY A 39 -0.70 -8.19 -3.87
N LYS A 40 0.42 -7.96 -3.18
CA LYS A 40 0.62 -6.79 -2.31
C LYS A 40 1.36 -5.69 -3.06
N LEU A 41 0.84 -4.47 -3.01
CA LEU A 41 1.55 -3.30 -3.54
C LEU A 41 2.50 -2.77 -2.47
N GLU A 42 3.79 -2.87 -2.72
CA GLU A 42 4.85 -2.42 -1.80
C GLU A 42 5.67 -1.32 -2.47
N HIS A 43 5.74 -0.15 -1.84
CA HIS A 43 6.47 0.99 -2.39
C HIS A 43 7.27 1.69 -1.28
N LYS A 44 8.56 1.93 -1.52
CA LYS A 44 9.36 2.79 -0.64
C LYS A 44 8.90 4.23 -0.76
N LYS A 45 8.44 4.81 0.34
CA LYS A 45 7.97 6.19 0.40
C LYS A 45 8.33 6.81 1.74
N PHE A 46 8.47 8.12 1.75
CA PHE A 46 8.80 8.84 2.96
C PHE A 46 7.65 8.74 3.97
N CYS A 47 7.96 8.38 5.22
CA CYS A 47 6.98 8.40 6.31
C CYS A 47 7.35 9.53 7.26
N ALA A 48 6.46 10.53 7.39
CA ALA A 48 6.68 11.67 8.28
C ALA A 48 6.84 11.26 9.75
N LYS A 49 6.20 10.16 10.18
CA LYS A 49 6.31 9.65 11.55
C LYS A 49 7.65 8.99 11.85
N CYS A 50 8.19 8.28 10.87
CA CYS A 50 9.49 7.63 10.97
C CYS A 50 10.64 8.58 10.58
N ASN A 51 10.30 9.74 10.00
CA ASN A 51 11.20 10.72 9.41
C ASN A 51 12.24 10.12 8.44
N LYS A 52 11.86 9.04 7.74
CA LYS A 52 12.74 8.30 6.82
C LYS A 52 11.95 7.61 5.70
N SER A 53 12.67 7.18 4.67
CA SER A 53 12.10 6.44 3.54
C SER A 53 11.84 4.99 3.95
N THR A 54 10.57 4.63 4.02
CA THR A 54 10.10 3.37 4.59
C THR A 54 9.26 2.59 3.60
N LEU A 55 9.14 1.29 3.82
CA LEU A 55 8.33 0.44 2.97
C LEU A 55 6.83 0.60 3.32
N HIS A 56 6.04 1.05 2.35
CA HIS A 56 4.60 1.18 2.47
C HIS A 56 3.92 0.07 1.68
N ALA A 57 3.12 -0.75 2.35
CA ALA A 57 2.43 -1.89 1.76
C ALA A 57 0.91 -1.68 1.74
N SER A 58 0.23 -2.20 0.72
CA SER A 58 -1.22 -2.38 0.75
C SER A 58 -1.58 -3.34 1.89
N GLY A 59 -2.46 -2.93 2.81
CA GLY A 59 -2.93 -3.76 3.92
C GLY A 59 -3.75 -4.99 3.50
N SER A 60 -4.13 -5.07 2.22
CA SER A 60 -4.97 -6.14 1.67
C SER A 60 -4.36 -6.67 0.38
N GLU A 61 -4.35 -8.00 0.23
CA GLU A 61 -3.97 -8.65 -1.02
C GLU A 61 -4.98 -8.31 -2.11
N ILE A 62 -4.49 -7.75 -3.21
CA ILE A 62 -5.33 -7.40 -4.35
C ILE A 62 -5.56 -8.70 -5.14
N LYS A 63 -6.74 -9.29 -4.96
CA LYS A 63 -7.18 -10.46 -5.72
C LYS A 63 -7.81 -10.02 -7.04
N HIS A 64 -7.43 -10.70 -8.12
CA HIS A 64 -8.10 -10.59 -9.40
C HIS A 64 -9.51 -11.18 -9.26
N SER A 65 -10.56 -10.36 -9.39
CA SER A 65 -11.89 -10.91 -9.68
C SER A 65 -11.93 -11.20 -11.17
N SER A 66 -11.70 -12.47 -11.52
CA SER A 66 -12.01 -13.01 -12.85
C SER A 66 -13.50 -12.84 -13.17
#